data_AF-A0A9P7J455-F1
#
_entry.id   AF-A0A9P7J455-F1
#
_cell.length_a   1.000
_cell.length_b   1.000
_cell.length_c   1.000
_cell.angle_alpha   90.00
_cell.angle_beta   90.00
_cell.angle_gamma   90.00
#
_symmetry.space_group_name_H-M   'P 1'
#
loop_
_entity.id
_entity.type
_entity.pdbx_description
1 polymer ?
#
loop_
_entity_poly.entity_id
_entity_poly.type
_entity_poly.pdbx_seq_one_letter_code
_entity_poly.pdbx_strand_id
1 'polypeptide(L)'
;MKDIVLIPFADASWDFDVYYCDLWEWATNLQNPYLFPHFHFNAQCLSKFNGQSFEHFVDKPFMVQNFWDAQSQLPPDAKPLAFILYADKTKLSSFSTVKGYPVVVRLANLPTDIHNDQEMGGGYVVGWLPVVKEDKQHSGKPAWADFKAMV
;
A
#
# COMPACT_ATOMS: atom_id res chain seq x y z
N MET A 1 5.77 -8.77 13.01
CA MET A 1 7.05 -9.40 12.61
C MET A 1 8.13 -8.35 12.49
N LYS A 2 9.40 -8.77 12.44
CA LYS A 2 10.56 -7.91 12.27
C LYS A 2 11.55 -8.60 11.35
N ASP A 3 11.99 -7.90 10.31
CA ASP A 3 13.08 -8.30 9.43
C ASP A 3 14.18 -7.24 9.41
N ILE A 4 15.35 -7.63 8.90
CA ILE A 4 16.48 -6.72 8.67
C ILE A 4 16.68 -6.60 7.16
N VAL A 5 16.61 -5.37 6.65
CA VAL A 5 16.92 -5.07 5.25
C VAL A 5 18.31 -4.46 5.18
N LEU A 6 19.15 -5.02 4.31
CA LEU A 6 20.50 -4.50 4.05
C LEU A 6 20.47 -3.64 2.79
N ILE A 7 20.86 -2.37 2.92
CA ILE A 7 20.90 -1.44 1.80
C ILE A 7 22.34 -0.95 1.61
N PRO A 8 22.95 -1.16 0.43
CA PRO A 8 24.30 -0.70 0.17
C PRO A 8 24.36 0.83 0.01
N PHE A 9 25.38 1.44 0.59
CA PHE A 9 25.70 2.86 0.39
C PHE A 9 27.22 3.07 0.48
N ALA A 10 27.80 3.64 -0.57
CA ALA A 10 29.24 3.72 -0.76
C ALA A 10 29.87 2.32 -0.60
N ASP A 11 30.91 2.20 0.24
CA ASP A 11 31.65 0.95 0.45
C ASP A 11 31.10 0.11 1.64
N ALA A 12 29.91 0.45 2.16
CA ALA A 12 29.30 -0.20 3.31
C ALA A 12 27.86 -0.65 3.05
N SER A 13 27.40 -1.65 3.81
CA SER A 13 26.00 -2.05 3.88
C SER A 13 25.40 -1.55 5.19
N TRP A 14 24.22 -0.95 5.09
CA TRP A 14 23.47 -0.42 6.24
C TRP A 14 22.28 -1.33 6.52
N ASP A 15 22.14 -1.73 7.79
CA ASP A 15 21.05 -2.57 8.27
C ASP A 15 19.91 -1.72 8.83
N PHE A 16 18.69 -2.04 8.41
CA PHE A 16 17.49 -1.39 8.90
C PHE A 16 16.49 -2.43 9.41
N ASP A 17 16.07 -2.24 10.66
CA ASP A 17 14.95 -2.95 11.23
C ASP A 17 13.65 -2.51 10.55
N VAL A 18 12.94 -3.46 9.93
CA VAL A 18 11.62 -3.24 9.35
C VAL A 18 10.58 -4.03 10.13
N TYR A 19 9.61 -3.32 10.68
CA TYR A 19 8.51 -3.91 11.44
C TYR A 19 7.26 -3.92 10.58
N TYR A 20 6.62 -5.09 10.46
CA TYR A 20 5.42 -5.23 9.64
C TYR A 20 4.48 -6.33 10.15
N CYS A 21 3.24 -6.29 9.66
CA CYS A 21 2.19 -7.27 9.82
C CYS A 21 2.06 -8.06 8.51
N ASP A 22 1.74 -9.35 8.61
CA ASP A 22 1.50 -10.16 7.42
C ASP A 22 0.24 -9.65 6.72
N LEU A 23 0.35 -9.31 5.44
CA LEU A 23 -0.76 -8.72 4.69
C LEU A 23 -1.88 -9.74 4.47
N TRP A 24 -1.54 -11.03 4.33
CA TRP A 24 -2.52 -12.08 4.17
C TRP A 24 -3.26 -12.34 5.48
N GLU A 25 -2.54 -12.45 6.59
CA GLU A 25 -3.14 -12.56 7.93
C GLU A 25 -4.07 -11.37 8.21
N TRP A 26 -3.60 -10.13 7.96
CA TRP A 26 -4.44 -8.94 8.08
C TRP A 26 -5.69 -9.01 7.19
N ALA A 27 -5.55 -9.38 5.91
CA ALA A 27 -6.68 -9.46 4.99
C ALA A 27 -7.70 -10.54 5.40
N THR A 28 -7.23 -11.69 5.89
CA THR A 28 -8.12 -12.76 6.37
C THR A 28 -8.86 -12.37 7.65
N ASN A 29 -8.27 -11.53 8.50
CA ASN A 29 -8.95 -10.96 9.66
C ASN A 29 -10.07 -9.97 9.29
N LEU A 30 -10.11 -9.48 8.04
CA LEU A 30 -11.19 -8.63 7.52
C LEU A 30 -12.40 -9.42 7.02
N GLN A 31 -12.48 -10.73 7.24
CA GLN A 31 -13.67 -11.57 7.00
C GLN A 31 -14.82 -11.24 7.97
N ASN A 32 -15.19 -9.97 8.04
CA ASN A 32 -16.28 -9.46 8.83
C ASN A 32 -17.58 -9.57 8.02
N PRO A 33 -18.65 -10.19 8.55
CA PRO A 33 -19.95 -10.28 7.89
C PRO A 33 -20.54 -8.93 7.47
N TYR A 34 -20.17 -7.84 8.15
CA TYR A 34 -20.62 -6.49 7.82
C TYR A 34 -19.85 -5.87 6.64
N LEU A 35 -18.59 -6.26 6.42
CA LEU A 35 -17.78 -5.74 5.32
C LEU A 35 -17.96 -6.53 4.03
N PHE A 36 -18.11 -7.86 4.14
CA PHE A 36 -18.16 -8.76 2.98
C PHE A 36 -19.19 -8.36 1.90
N PRO A 37 -20.41 -7.89 2.23
CA PRO A 37 -21.40 -7.46 1.24
C PRO A 37 -20.94 -6.29 0.36
N HIS A 38 -19.94 -5.52 0.81
CA HIS A 38 -19.41 -4.37 0.09
C HIS A 38 -18.21 -4.71 -0.81
N PHE A 39 -17.72 -5.95 -0.79
CA PHE A 39 -16.58 -6.32 -1.62
C PHE A 39 -16.95 -6.45 -3.10
N HIS A 40 -16.14 -5.83 -3.95
CA HIS A 40 -16.14 -5.98 -5.40
C HIS A 40 -14.92 -6.79 -5.82
N PHE A 41 -15.14 -8.09 -6.04
CA PHE A 41 -14.10 -9.02 -6.50
C PHE A 41 -13.96 -9.07 -8.02
N ASN A 42 -15.02 -8.71 -8.75
CA ASN A 42 -15.00 -8.68 -10.20
C ASN A 42 -14.63 -7.28 -10.70
N ALA A 43 -13.72 -7.24 -11.67
CA ALA A 43 -13.40 -6.06 -12.46
C ALA A 43 -14.66 -5.50 -13.12
N GLN A 44 -14.81 -4.19 -13.11
CA GLN A 44 -15.92 -3.49 -13.75
C GLN A 44 -15.40 -2.51 -14.80
N CYS A 45 -15.42 -2.91 -16.07
CA CYS A 45 -15.08 -2.00 -17.16
C CYS A 45 -16.33 -1.22 -17.59
N LEU A 46 -16.49 -0.01 -17.06
CA LEU A 46 -17.61 0.87 -17.41
C LEU A 46 -17.20 1.84 -18.52
N SER A 47 -18.12 2.09 -19.46
CA SER A 47 -17.91 3.05 -20.54
C SER A 47 -19.15 3.93 -20.72
N LYS A 48 -18.95 5.20 -21.07
CA LYS A 48 -20.01 6.16 -21.36
C LYS A 48 -19.88 6.68 -22.79
N PHE A 49 -20.99 6.76 -23.50
CA PHE A 49 -21.02 7.39 -24.83
C PHE A 49 -21.00 8.91 -24.68
N ASN A 50 -20.04 9.57 -25.32
CA ASN A 50 -19.87 11.03 -25.27
C ASN A 50 -20.51 11.77 -26.46
N GLY A 51 -21.23 11.05 -27.34
CA GLY A 51 -21.79 11.58 -28.59
C GLY A 51 -21.00 11.21 -29.84
N GLN A 52 -19.75 10.74 -29.70
CA GLN A 52 -18.89 10.28 -30.79
C GLN A 52 -18.37 8.86 -30.57
N SER A 53 -17.89 8.57 -29.37
CA SER A 53 -17.30 7.28 -28.99
C SER A 53 -17.72 6.88 -27.58
N PHE A 54 -17.56 5.60 -27.28
CA PHE A 54 -17.59 5.12 -25.89
C PHE A 54 -16.23 5.37 -25.26
N GLU A 55 -16.21 6.08 -24.15
CA GLU A 55 -15.01 6.33 -23.36
C GLU A 55 -15.08 5.56 -22.05
N HIS A 56 -14.00 4.88 -21.71
CA HIS A 56 -13.85 4.24 -20.41
C HIS A 56 -13.71 5.29 -19.31
N PHE A 57 -14.39 5.09 -18.19
CA PHE A 57 -14.25 5.94 -17.02
C PHE A 57 -13.99 5.10 -15.77
N VAL A 58 -13.26 5.69 -14.82
CA VAL A 58 -12.86 5.07 -13.57
C VAL A 58 -13.33 5.93 -12.41
N ASP A 59 -14.10 5.35 -11.50
CA ASP A 59 -14.46 5.96 -10.21
C ASP A 59 -13.89 5.17 -9.02
N LYS A 60 -13.87 3.84 -9.13
CA LYS A 60 -13.41 2.94 -8.08
C LYS A 60 -12.17 2.15 -8.53
N PRO A 61 -11.32 1.69 -7.60
CA PRO A 61 -10.11 0.96 -7.98
C PRO A 61 -10.39 -0.32 -8.78
N PHE A 62 -11.47 -1.05 -8.49
CA PHE A 62 -11.87 -2.25 -9.24
C PHE A 62 -12.42 -1.96 -10.66
N MET A 63 -12.47 -0.68 -11.07
CA MET A 63 -12.84 -0.27 -12.43
C MET A 63 -11.64 0.00 -13.33
N VAL A 64 -10.42 0.05 -12.79
CA VAL A 64 -9.22 0.36 -13.59
C VAL A 64 -8.84 -0.81 -14.50
N GLN A 65 -8.24 -0.48 -15.65
CA GLN A 65 -7.73 -1.47 -16.60
C GLN A 65 -6.79 -2.49 -15.96
N ASN A 66 -5.88 -2.07 -15.06
CA ASN A 66 -4.96 -3.00 -14.40
C ASN A 66 -5.67 -4.08 -13.57
N PHE A 67 -6.82 -3.76 -12.97
CA PHE A 67 -7.61 -4.74 -12.21
C PHE A 67 -8.28 -5.75 -13.16
N TRP A 68 -8.77 -5.26 -14.30
CA TRP A 68 -9.29 -6.11 -15.38
C TRP A 68 -8.21 -7.05 -15.94
N ASP A 69 -7.03 -6.51 -16.25
CA ASP A 69 -5.91 -7.27 -16.80
C ASP A 69 -5.44 -8.35 -15.82
N ALA A 70 -5.34 -8.00 -14.53
CA ALA A 70 -5.01 -8.95 -13.48
C ALA A 70 -6.06 -10.07 -13.41
N GLN A 71 -7.36 -9.74 -13.38
CA GLN A 71 -8.41 -10.76 -13.35
C GLN A 71 -8.42 -11.65 -14.60
N SER A 72 -8.15 -11.08 -15.78
CA SER A 72 -8.16 -11.81 -17.06
C SER A 72 -7.04 -12.85 -17.17
N GLN A 73 -5.98 -12.70 -16.37
CA GLN A 73 -4.86 -13.63 -16.30
C GLN A 73 -5.05 -14.73 -15.24
N LEU A 74 -6.08 -14.63 -14.40
CA LEU A 74 -6.38 -15.62 -13.38
C LEU A 74 -7.17 -16.81 -13.96
N PRO A 75 -7.14 -17.98 -13.29
CA PRO A 75 -8.03 -19.09 -13.61
C PRO A 75 -9.51 -18.70 -13.57
N PRO A 76 -10.41 -19.41 -14.28
CA PRO A 76 -11.83 -19.05 -14.42
C PRO A 76 -12.58 -18.76 -13.11
N ASP A 77 -12.21 -19.44 -12.02
CA ASP A 77 -12.86 -19.32 -10.70
C ASP A 77 -12.08 -18.46 -9.70
N ALA A 78 -10.94 -17.90 -10.10
CA ALA A 78 -10.12 -17.06 -9.24
C ALA A 78 -10.53 -15.58 -9.36
N LYS A 79 -10.38 -14.86 -8.24
CA LYS A 79 -10.67 -13.43 -8.15
C LYS A 79 -9.48 -12.68 -7.55
N PRO A 80 -9.16 -11.48 -8.05
CA PRO A 80 -8.10 -10.67 -7.47
C PRO A 80 -8.53 -10.10 -6.11
N LEU A 81 -7.63 -10.22 -5.14
CA LEU A 81 -7.64 -9.44 -3.91
C LEU A 81 -6.56 -8.37 -4.03
N ALA A 82 -6.97 -7.13 -4.25
CA ALA A 82 -6.06 -6.03 -4.56
C ALA A 82 -5.77 -5.19 -3.32
N PHE A 83 -4.49 -4.99 -3.04
CA PHE A 83 -4.01 -4.15 -1.95
C PHE A 83 -3.56 -2.79 -2.48
N ILE A 84 -3.93 -1.73 -1.77
CA ILE A 84 -3.34 -0.40 -1.93
C ILE A 84 -2.42 -0.19 -0.74
N LEU A 85 -1.12 -0.09 -1.02
CA LEU A 85 -0.08 0.13 -0.01
C LEU A 85 0.57 1.50 -0.25
N TYR A 86 0.68 2.30 0.79
CA TYR A 86 1.43 3.54 0.74
C TYR A 86 2.09 3.84 2.09
N ALA A 87 3.26 4.50 2.03
CA ALA A 87 3.90 5.03 3.22
C ALA A 87 3.58 6.52 3.37
N ASP A 88 3.15 6.93 4.55
CA ASP A 88 2.96 8.35 4.86
C ASP A 88 4.26 8.92 5.43
N LYS A 89 5.17 9.38 4.54
CA LYS A 89 6.43 10.01 4.95
C LYS A 89 6.24 11.38 5.65
N THR A 90 5.02 11.94 5.67
CA THR A 90 4.71 13.19 6.39
C THR A 90 4.36 12.94 7.85
N LYS A 91 3.84 11.75 8.16
CA LYS A 91 3.51 11.34 9.53
C LYS A 91 4.63 10.51 10.09
N LEU A 92 5.53 11.16 10.81
CA LEU A 92 6.44 10.43 11.70
C LEU A 92 5.64 9.95 12.90
N SER A 93 5.49 8.63 13.05
CA SER A 93 4.91 8.08 14.27
C SER A 93 5.97 7.32 15.06
N SER A 94 5.87 7.46 16.37
CA SER A 94 6.75 6.86 17.34
C SER A 94 5.94 5.86 18.16
N PHE A 95 6.30 4.58 18.06
CA PHE A 95 5.80 3.57 18.98
C PHE A 95 6.96 3.18 19.90
N SER A 96 6.89 3.60 21.16
CA SER A 96 8.01 3.51 22.10
C SER A 96 9.26 4.23 21.57
N THR A 97 10.39 3.54 21.46
CA THR A 97 11.71 4.07 21.06
C THR A 97 11.97 4.04 19.55
N VAL A 98 11.08 3.41 18.77
CA VAL A 98 11.23 3.27 17.31
C VAL A 98 10.43 4.37 16.61
N LYS A 99 11.10 5.13 15.75
CA LYS A 99 10.47 6.10 14.85
C LYS A 99 10.48 5.53 13.44
N GLY A 100 9.32 5.55 12.79
CA GLY A 100 9.13 5.03 11.45
C GLY A 100 8.10 5.84 10.67
N TYR A 101 8.11 5.72 9.36
CA TYR A 101 6.99 6.19 8.53
C TYR A 101 5.95 5.07 8.42
N PRO A 102 4.69 5.29 8.82
CA PRO A 102 3.68 4.26 8.79
C PRO A 102 3.39 3.84 7.36
N VAL A 103 3.42 2.54 7.12
CA VAL A 103 2.91 1.90 5.91
C VAL A 103 1.46 1.54 6.16
N VAL A 104 0.57 2.12 5.37
CA VAL A 104 -0.87 1.91 5.44
C VAL A 104 -1.29 0.99 4.31
N VAL A 105 -2.14 0.03 4.63
CA VAL A 105 -2.81 -0.85 3.67
C VAL A 105 -4.30 -0.57 3.60
N ARG A 106 -4.87 -0.73 2.41
CA ARG A 106 -6.31 -0.73 2.14
C ARG A 106 -6.63 -1.83 1.13
N LEU A 107 -7.89 -2.24 1.07
CA LEU A 107 -8.37 -3.15 0.02
C LEU A 107 -9.02 -2.35 -1.11
N ALA A 108 -8.48 -2.49 -2.32
CA ALA A 108 -8.99 -1.86 -3.54
C ALA A 108 -10.35 -2.46 -3.96
N ASN A 109 -10.68 -3.64 -3.44
CA ASN A 109 -11.97 -4.30 -3.63
C ASN A 109 -13.12 -3.61 -2.90
N LEU A 110 -12.84 -2.71 -1.95
CA LEU A 110 -13.86 -1.94 -1.25
C LEU A 110 -14.11 -0.59 -1.94
N PRO A 111 -15.37 -0.12 -1.98
CA PRO A 111 -15.71 1.22 -2.45
C PRO A 111 -14.88 2.32 -1.76
N THR A 112 -14.61 3.40 -2.50
CA THR A 112 -13.80 4.54 -2.06
C THR A 112 -14.31 5.21 -0.80
N ASP A 113 -15.61 5.16 -0.55
CA ASP A 113 -16.28 5.64 0.66
C ASP A 113 -15.96 4.78 1.90
N ILE A 114 -15.76 3.48 1.74
CA ILE A 114 -15.44 2.55 2.84
C ILE A 114 -13.94 2.50 3.09
N HIS A 115 -13.11 2.33 2.05
CA HIS A 115 -11.68 2.16 2.28
C HIS A 115 -10.94 3.44 2.69
N ASN A 116 -11.56 4.62 2.49
CA ASN A 116 -11.03 5.90 2.98
C ASN A 116 -11.54 6.27 4.37
N ASP A 117 -12.49 5.51 4.90
CA ASP A 117 -13.01 5.74 6.24
C ASP A 117 -11.94 5.40 7.31
N GLN A 118 -12.14 5.89 8.53
CA GLN A 118 -11.41 5.49 9.73
C GLN A 118 -12.03 4.28 10.42
N GLU A 119 -13.25 3.90 10.04
CA GLU A 119 -13.97 2.74 10.56
C GLU A 119 -13.55 1.41 9.89
N MET A 120 -14.39 0.39 10.07
CA MET A 120 -14.17 -0.94 9.51
C MET A 120 -14.01 -0.89 7.99
N GLY A 121 -12.97 -1.55 7.48
CA GLY A 121 -12.63 -1.58 6.05
C GLY A 121 -11.76 -0.41 5.58
N GLY A 122 -11.52 0.57 6.45
CA GLY A 122 -10.60 1.69 6.25
C GLY A 122 -9.11 1.29 6.20
N GLY A 123 -8.24 2.30 6.18
CA GLY A 123 -6.79 2.09 6.14
C GLY A 123 -6.19 1.62 7.47
N TYR A 124 -5.37 0.57 7.44
CA TYR A 124 -4.67 0.05 8.61
C TYR A 124 -3.16 0.22 8.49
N VAL A 125 -2.49 0.57 9.58
CA VAL A 125 -1.03 0.54 9.64
C VAL A 125 -0.57 -0.91 9.73
N VAL A 126 0.15 -1.36 8.71
CA VAL A 126 0.72 -2.71 8.63
C VAL A 126 2.23 -2.73 8.72
N GLY A 127 2.88 -1.58 8.85
CA GLY A 127 4.32 -1.57 9.05
C GLY A 127 4.90 -0.18 9.18
N TRP A 128 6.21 -0.15 9.26
CA TRP A 128 7.00 1.05 9.50
C TRP A 128 8.22 1.04 8.58
N LEU A 129 8.31 2.02 7.69
CA LEU A 129 9.56 2.27 6.98
C LEU A 129 10.59 2.84 7.96
N PRO A 130 11.85 2.41 7.86
CA PRO A 130 12.90 2.87 8.73
C PRO A 130 13.22 4.34 8.47
N VAL A 131 13.66 5.03 9.53
CA VAL A 131 14.12 6.42 9.43
C VAL A 131 15.64 6.42 9.50
N VAL A 132 16.28 6.75 8.37
CA VAL A 132 17.72 6.96 8.32
C VAL A 132 18.07 8.23 9.07
N LYS A 133 18.86 8.11 10.14
CA LYS A 133 19.28 9.26 10.94
C LYS A 133 20.31 10.07 10.19
N GLU A 134 20.26 11.38 10.35
CA GLU A 134 21.38 12.23 9.96
C GLU A 134 22.52 12.01 10.95
N ASP A 135 23.72 11.81 10.44
CA ASP A 135 24.93 11.83 11.25
C ASP A 135 25.83 13.02 10.86
N LYS A 136 26.81 13.33 11.70
CA LYS A 136 27.73 14.44 11.44
C LYS A 136 28.62 14.19 10.22
N GLN A 137 28.85 12.93 9.84
CA GLN A 137 29.73 12.57 8.73
C GLN A 137 29.06 12.79 7.37
N HIS A 138 27.74 12.66 7.33
CA HIS A 138 26.93 12.74 6.12
C HIS A 138 26.04 13.98 6.05
N SER A 139 26.05 14.80 7.12
CA SER A 139 25.35 16.08 7.20
C SER A 139 25.57 16.96 5.97
N GLY A 140 24.47 17.26 5.26
CA GLY A 140 24.46 18.18 4.12
C GLY A 140 25.03 17.61 2.82
N LYS A 141 25.35 16.31 2.77
CA LYS A 141 25.83 15.65 1.54
C LYS A 141 24.65 15.25 0.65
N PRO A 142 24.60 15.68 -0.63
CA PRO A 142 23.53 15.29 -1.56
C PRO A 142 23.38 13.77 -1.70
N ALA A 143 24.51 13.05 -1.84
CA ALA A 143 24.49 11.59 -1.94
C ALA A 143 23.83 10.90 -0.73
N TRP A 144 23.94 11.50 0.46
CA TRP A 144 23.25 10.97 1.64
C TRP A 144 21.76 11.28 1.61
N ALA A 145 21.37 12.48 1.16
CA ALA A 145 19.96 12.81 0.96
C ALA A 145 19.29 11.86 -0.05
N ASP A 146 19.98 11.54 -1.15
CA ASP A 146 19.51 10.59 -2.17
C ASP A 146 19.40 9.17 -1.59
N PHE A 147 20.38 8.74 -0.80
CA PHE A 147 20.31 7.46 -0.08
C PHE A 147 19.09 7.39 0.84
N LYS A 148 18.84 8.42 1.66
CA LYS A 148 17.65 8.47 2.53
C LYS A 148 16.33 8.49 1.76
N ALA A 149 16.31 8.98 0.52
CA ALA A 149 15.12 8.98 -0.32
C ALA A 149 14.83 7.58 -0.91
N MET A 150 15.89 6.81 -1.18
CA MET A 150 15.81 5.41 -1.63
C MET A 150 15.33 4.47 -0.52
N VAL A 151 15.69 4.75 0.74
CA VAL A 151 15.17 4.05 1.94
C VAL A 151 13.72 4.44 2.23
#